data_AF-A0A7W1PC69-F1
#
_entry.id   AF-A0A7W1PC69-F1
#
_cell.length_a   1.000
_cell.length_b   1.000
_cell.length_c   1.000
_cell.angle_alpha   90.00
_cell.angle_beta   90.00
_cell.angle_gamma   90.00
#
_symmetry.space_group_name_H-M   'P 1'
#
loop_
_entity.id
_entity.type
_entity.pdbx_description
1 polymer ?
#
loop_
_entity_poly.entity_id
_entity_poly.type
_entity_poly.pdbx_seq_one_letter_code
_entity_poly.pdbx_strand_id
1 'polypeptide(L)'
;MALRRALALMLAVTPLAGCDMDRLLESEAPTRLEAERLQSPTQAGLLLNGAIADFECAHGAFVAGSALMGDELEDAQLAAAVWDWDRRSFNANPGGAYGTNVCNAQLFGVYTPLATARWTADNLLNRLTTEWT
;
A
#
# COMPACT_ATOMS: atom_id res chain seq x y z
N MET A 1 52.22 -8.79 -36.57
CA MET A 1 50.84 -8.25 -36.44
C MET A 1 50.04 -8.88 -35.28
N ALA A 2 50.18 -10.18 -35.00
CA ALA A 2 49.44 -10.85 -33.90
C ALA A 2 49.72 -10.28 -32.50
N LEU A 3 50.98 -9.92 -32.19
CA LEU A 3 51.38 -9.41 -30.87
C LEU A 3 50.78 -8.03 -30.54
N ARG A 4 50.64 -7.15 -31.54
CA ARG A 4 49.99 -5.83 -31.39
C ARG A 4 48.47 -5.94 -31.20
N ARG A 5 47.84 -6.96 -31.81
CA ARG A 5 46.42 -7.26 -31.64
C ARG A 5 46.13 -7.87 -30.26
N ALA A 6 47.00 -8.74 -29.76
CA ALA A 6 46.89 -9.31 -28.41
C ALA A 6 47.04 -8.24 -27.31
N LEU A 7 47.98 -7.31 -27.48
CA LEU A 7 48.20 -6.22 -26.52
C LEU A 7 47.04 -5.22 -26.49
N ALA A 8 46.44 -4.92 -27.65
CA ALA A 8 45.25 -4.07 -27.74
C ALA A 8 44.02 -4.71 -27.09
N LEU A 9 43.88 -6.05 -27.19
CA LEU A 9 42.77 -6.77 -26.56
C LEU A 9 42.92 -6.82 -25.03
N MET A 10 44.14 -7.00 -24.51
CA MET A 10 44.38 -6.95 -23.06
C MET A 10 44.12 -5.56 -22.47
N LEU A 11 44.51 -4.48 -23.17
CA LEU A 11 44.29 -3.11 -22.72
C LEU A 11 42.79 -2.72 -22.71
N ALA A 12 41.98 -3.34 -23.55
CA ALA A 12 40.53 -3.11 -23.63
C ALA A 12 39.73 -3.89 -22.56
N VAL A 13 40.28 -4.99 -22.02
CA VAL A 13 39.61 -5.85 -21.03
C VAL A 13 39.95 -5.46 -19.59
N THR A 14 41.09 -4.80 -19.34
CA THR A 14 41.47 -4.29 -18.03
C THR A 14 40.47 -3.33 -17.34
N PRO A 15 39.74 -2.42 -18.03
CA PRO A 15 38.75 -1.59 -17.34
C PRO A 15 37.50 -2.36 -16.89
N LEU A 16 37.21 -3.53 -17.48
CA LEU A 16 36.06 -4.36 -17.10
C LEU A 16 36.31 -5.19 -15.83
N ALA A 17 37.56 -5.45 -15.48
CA ALA A 17 37.93 -6.17 -14.26
C ALA A 17 37.92 -5.30 -13.00
N GLY A 18 37.84 -3.97 -13.15
CA GLY A 18 37.75 -3.01 -12.05
C GLY A 18 36.34 -2.52 -11.74
N CYS A 19 35.35 -2.86 -12.58
CA CYS A 19 33.95 -2.56 -12.32
C CYS A 19 33.36 -3.65 -11.42
N ASP A 20 32.87 -3.24 -10.26
CA ASP A 20 31.97 -4.05 -9.45
C ASP A 20 30.64 -4.20 -10.21
N MET A 21 30.54 -5.26 -11.01
CA MET A 21 29.40 -5.52 -11.89
C MET A 21 28.11 -5.76 -11.11
N ASP A 22 28.21 -6.16 -9.83
CA ASP A 22 27.05 -6.35 -8.95
C ASP A 22 26.46 -4.98 -8.57
N ARG A 23 27.29 -3.99 -8.29
CA ARG A 23 26.86 -2.62 -7.97
C ARG A 23 26.25 -1.86 -9.16
N LEU A 24 26.51 -2.29 -10.40
CA LEU A 24 25.95 -1.68 -11.61
C LEU A 24 24.44 -1.94 -11.78
N LEU A 25 23.92 -2.98 -11.15
CA LEU A 25 22.49 -3.34 -11.14
C LEU A 25 21.81 -3.03 -9.80
N GLU A 26 22.57 -2.61 -8.80
CA GLU A 26 22.06 -2.18 -7.49
C GLU A 26 21.35 -0.83 -7.63
N SER A 27 20.02 -0.89 -7.80
CA SER A 27 19.16 0.30 -7.88
C SER A 27 18.64 0.64 -6.49
N GLU A 28 19.36 1.50 -5.77
CA GLU A 28 18.86 2.08 -4.53
C GLU A 28 17.75 3.08 -4.86
N ALA A 29 16.50 2.75 -4.54
CA ALA A 29 15.35 3.63 -4.73
C ALA A 29 15.07 4.38 -3.43
N PRO A 30 15.66 5.58 -3.20
CA PRO A 30 15.60 6.27 -1.90
C PRO A 30 14.17 6.64 -1.47
N THR A 31 13.20 6.59 -2.39
CA THR A 31 11.78 6.84 -2.12
C THR A 31 11.01 5.61 -1.62
N ARG A 32 11.63 4.42 -1.59
CA ARG A 32 11.00 3.21 -1.05
C ARG A 32 11.73 2.79 0.22
N LEU A 33 10.96 2.62 1.29
CA LEU A 33 11.45 2.04 2.52
C LEU A 33 11.27 0.52 2.43
N GLU A 34 12.36 -0.23 2.55
CA GLU A 34 12.31 -1.67 2.75
C GLU A 34 11.45 -2.00 3.98
N ALA A 35 10.66 -3.07 3.91
CA ALA A 35 9.68 -3.40 4.94
C ALA A 35 10.34 -3.60 6.32
N GLU A 36 11.53 -4.21 6.34
CA GLU A 36 12.32 -4.44 7.56
C GLU A 36 12.81 -3.12 8.16
N ARG A 37 13.11 -2.12 7.33
CA ARG A 37 13.52 -0.79 7.80
C ARG A 37 12.33 0.04 8.29
N LEU A 38 11.15 -0.18 7.70
CA LEU A 38 9.90 0.46 8.12
C LEU A 38 9.46 -0.02 9.51
N GLN A 39 9.61 -1.31 9.81
CA GLN A 39 9.21 -1.91 11.10
C GLN A 39 10.28 -1.73 12.19
N SER A 40 10.70 -0.49 12.43
CA SER A 40 11.70 -0.16 13.45
C SER A 40 11.19 0.90 14.44
N PRO A 41 11.70 0.94 15.69
CA PRO A 41 11.29 1.94 16.68
C PRO A 41 11.50 3.37 16.22
N THR A 42 12.53 3.62 15.40
CA THR A 42 12.84 4.94 14.85
C THR A 42 11.77 5.45 13.88
N GLN A 43 11.00 4.54 13.25
CA GLN A 43 9.91 4.84 12.33
C GLN A 43 8.52 4.77 12.99
N ALA A 44 8.45 4.64 14.32
CA ALA A 44 7.18 4.55 15.06
C ALA A 44 6.21 5.70 14.73
N GLY A 45 6.72 6.93 14.57
CA GLY A 45 5.90 8.07 14.19
C GLY A 45 5.29 7.94 12.78
N LEU A 46 6.04 7.40 11.82
CA LEU A 46 5.53 7.15 10.47
C LEU A 46 4.43 6.08 10.48
N LEU A 47 4.64 5.00 11.22
CA LEU A 47 3.65 3.92 11.35
C LEU A 47 2.39 4.40 12.07
N LEU A 48 2.52 5.25 13.09
CA LEU A 48 1.38 5.89 13.75
C LEU A 48 0.57 6.75 12.78
N ASN A 49 1.25 7.59 11.98
CA ASN A 49 0.59 8.38 10.96
C ASN A 49 -0.10 7.50 9.90
N GLY A 50 0.49 6.36 9.53
CA GLY A 50 -0.14 5.37 8.67
C GLY A 50 -1.42 4.77 9.28
N ALA A 51 -1.38 4.37 10.55
CA ALA A 51 -2.55 3.85 11.26
C ALA A 51 -3.67 4.90 11.39
N ILE A 52 -3.31 6.17 11.62
CA ILE A 52 -4.28 7.29 11.60
C ILE A 52 -4.90 7.43 10.21
N ALA A 53 -4.10 7.40 9.15
CA ALA A 53 -4.59 7.52 7.77
C ALA A 53 -5.53 6.36 7.40
N ASP A 54 -5.22 5.12 7.81
CA ASP A 54 -6.12 3.97 7.62
C ASP A 54 -7.45 4.16 8.36
N PHE A 55 -7.40 4.67 9.60
CA PHE A 55 -8.60 4.98 10.37
C PHE A 55 -9.45 6.06 9.69
N GLU A 56 -8.85 7.17 9.24
CA GLU A 56 -9.57 8.25 8.56
C GLU A 56 -10.20 7.77 7.25
N CYS A 57 -9.49 6.95 6.49
CA CYS A 57 -9.98 6.27 5.30
C CYS A 57 -11.21 5.40 5.62
N ALA A 58 -11.12 4.53 6.62
CA ALA A 58 -12.24 3.69 7.05
C ALA A 58 -13.42 4.51 7.58
N HIS A 59 -13.14 5.56 8.36
CA HIS A 59 -14.15 6.42 8.95
C HIS A 59 -14.92 7.20 7.87
N GLY A 60 -14.22 7.78 6.89
CA GLY A 60 -14.85 8.47 5.77
C GLY A 60 -15.79 7.55 4.98
N ALA A 61 -15.34 6.32 4.68
CA ALA A 61 -16.19 5.32 4.03
C ALA A 61 -17.40 4.92 4.89
N PHE A 62 -17.22 4.77 6.20
CA PHE A 62 -18.32 4.47 7.12
C PHE A 62 -19.37 5.58 7.14
N VAL A 63 -18.96 6.85 7.24
CA VAL A 63 -19.87 8.01 7.24
C VAL A 63 -20.66 8.05 5.94
N ALA A 64 -19.98 8.00 4.79
CA ALA A 64 -20.64 8.00 3.49
C ALA A 64 -21.61 6.81 3.32
N GLY A 65 -21.17 5.60 3.71
CA GLY A 65 -21.99 4.40 3.67
C GLY A 65 -23.21 4.48 4.58
N SER A 66 -23.07 5.04 5.79
CA SER A 66 -24.19 5.22 6.71
C SER A 66 -25.21 6.23 6.19
N ALA A 67 -24.75 7.29 5.53
CA ALA A 67 -25.62 8.32 4.97
C ALA A 67 -26.41 7.79 3.75
N LEU A 68 -25.78 6.96 2.90
CA LEU A 68 -26.48 6.24 1.82
C LEU A 68 -27.49 5.22 2.36
N MET A 69 -27.13 4.46 3.40
CA MET A 69 -28.05 3.50 4.03
C MET A 69 -29.17 4.17 4.83
N GLY A 70 -28.98 5.43 5.25
CA GLY A 70 -29.93 6.22 6.03
C GLY A 70 -30.80 7.16 5.20
N ASP A 71 -30.70 7.10 3.87
CA ASP A 71 -31.38 7.99 2.92
C ASP A 71 -31.06 9.48 3.11
N GLU A 72 -29.93 9.80 3.76
CA GLU A 72 -29.40 11.18 3.87
C GLU A 72 -28.63 11.59 2.60
N LEU A 73 -28.06 10.59 1.91
CA LEU A 73 -27.45 10.72 0.59
C LEU A 73 -28.11 9.76 -0.38
N GLU A 74 -28.19 10.16 -1.65
CA GLU A 74 -28.69 9.32 -2.74
C GLU A 74 -27.62 9.14 -3.82
N ASP A 75 -27.62 7.98 -4.49
CA ASP A 75 -26.75 7.73 -5.63
C ASP A 75 -27.17 8.58 -6.85
N ALA A 76 -26.38 9.60 -7.18
CA ALA A 76 -26.59 10.40 -8.38
C ALA A 76 -25.95 9.78 -9.65
N GLN A 77 -25.32 8.60 -9.57
CA GLN A 77 -24.60 8.01 -10.70
C GLN A 77 -25.54 7.26 -11.66
N LEU A 78 -25.38 7.54 -12.96
CA LEU A 78 -26.14 6.92 -14.06
C LEU A 78 -26.05 5.38 -14.10
N ALA A 79 -24.98 4.80 -13.57
CA ALA A 79 -24.68 3.37 -13.65
C ALA A 79 -25.11 2.58 -12.41
N ALA A 80 -25.89 3.17 -11.49
CA ALA A 80 -26.47 2.44 -10.36
C ALA A 80 -25.45 1.77 -9.42
N ALA A 81 -24.24 2.32 -9.36
CA ALA A 81 -23.09 1.60 -8.83
C ALA A 81 -23.24 1.34 -7.32
N VAL A 82 -23.88 2.24 -6.57
CA VAL A 82 -24.07 2.13 -5.12
C VAL A 82 -25.52 1.84 -4.71
N TRP A 83 -26.37 1.37 -5.61
CA TRP A 83 -27.76 0.97 -5.27
C TRP A 83 -27.86 -0.15 -4.23
N ASP A 84 -26.82 -0.98 -4.08
CA ASP A 84 -26.82 -2.00 -3.03
C ASP A 84 -26.79 -1.42 -1.62
N TRP A 85 -26.37 -0.16 -1.46
CA TRP A 85 -26.36 0.55 -0.18
C TRP A 85 -27.77 0.96 0.24
N ASP A 86 -28.49 1.62 -0.66
CA ASP A 86 -29.91 1.97 -0.48
C ASP A 86 -30.78 0.72 -0.29
N ARG A 87 -30.63 -0.27 -1.18
CA ARG A 87 -31.38 -1.54 -1.11
C ARG A 87 -30.93 -2.48 0.01
N ARG A 88 -29.81 -2.19 0.66
CA ARG A 88 -29.15 -3.03 1.68
C ARG A 88 -28.96 -4.48 1.22
N SER A 89 -28.69 -4.69 -0.06
CA SER A 89 -28.63 -5.99 -0.72
C SER A 89 -27.20 -6.54 -0.83
N PHE A 90 -26.31 -6.20 0.11
CA PHE A 90 -24.88 -6.53 0.06
C PHE A 90 -24.56 -8.03 -0.10
N ASN A 91 -25.46 -8.91 0.37
CA ASN A 91 -25.29 -10.37 0.27
C ASN A 91 -25.69 -10.94 -1.09
N ALA A 92 -26.33 -10.14 -1.97
CA ALA A 92 -26.76 -10.59 -3.29
C ALA A 92 -25.60 -10.70 -4.29
N ASN A 93 -24.47 -10.04 -4.00
CA ASN A 93 -23.27 -10.10 -4.83
C ASN A 93 -22.05 -10.57 -4.01
N PRO A 94 -21.69 -11.87 -4.08
CA PRO A 94 -20.50 -12.40 -3.42
C PRO A 94 -19.25 -11.60 -3.80
N GLY A 95 -18.53 -11.08 -2.81
CA GLY A 95 -17.35 -10.23 -3.06
C GLY A 95 -17.67 -8.80 -3.54
N GLY A 96 -18.90 -8.33 -3.34
CA GLY A 96 -19.33 -6.97 -3.69
C GLY A 96 -18.55 -5.86 -2.98
N ALA A 97 -18.67 -4.64 -3.51
CA ALA A 97 -17.86 -3.48 -3.14
C ALA A 97 -17.81 -3.20 -1.63
N TYR A 98 -18.95 -3.34 -0.92
CA TYR A 98 -19.04 -3.20 0.53
C TYR A 98 -17.94 -3.99 1.27
N GLY A 99 -17.70 -5.22 0.81
CA GLY A 99 -16.86 -6.22 1.46
C GLY A 99 -15.38 -6.18 1.06
N THR A 100 -15.07 -5.76 -0.16
CA THR A 100 -13.76 -6.00 -0.80
C THR A 100 -13.05 -4.74 -1.28
N ASN A 101 -13.76 -3.62 -1.48
CA ASN A 101 -13.15 -2.41 -2.02
C ASN A 101 -12.45 -1.56 -0.96
N VAL A 102 -11.65 -0.62 -1.46
CA VAL A 102 -10.96 0.41 -0.67
C VAL A 102 -11.88 1.60 -0.39
N CYS A 103 -11.49 2.49 0.53
CA CYS A 103 -12.33 3.64 0.94
C CYS A 103 -12.41 4.77 -0.10
N ASN A 104 -11.42 4.89 -0.98
CA ASN A 104 -11.28 6.01 -1.92
C ASN A 104 -11.67 5.65 -3.36
N ALA A 105 -12.30 4.50 -3.56
CA ALA A 105 -12.85 4.10 -4.84
C ALA A 105 -14.23 4.73 -5.05
N GLN A 106 -14.64 4.90 -6.31
CA GLN A 106 -16.02 5.30 -6.67
C GLN A 106 -17.05 4.35 -6.04
N LEU A 107 -16.76 3.05 -6.09
CA LEU A 107 -17.43 2.03 -5.30
C LEU A 107 -16.61 1.80 -4.04
N PHE A 108 -16.84 2.57 -2.99
CA PHE A 108 -16.07 2.40 -1.76
C PHE A 108 -16.48 1.12 -1.03
N GLY A 109 -15.54 0.54 -0.30
CA GLY A 109 -15.79 -0.53 0.67
C GLY A 109 -15.83 0.02 2.09
N VAL A 110 -16.53 -0.68 2.98
CA VAL A 110 -16.55 -0.36 4.42
C VAL A 110 -15.87 -1.46 5.23
N TYR A 111 -16.05 -2.72 4.83
CA TYR A 111 -15.50 -3.85 5.57
C TYR A 111 -13.97 -3.92 5.50
N THR A 112 -13.39 -3.95 4.29
CA THR A 112 -11.92 -4.04 4.13
C THR A 112 -11.19 -2.87 4.79
N PRO A 113 -11.57 -1.59 4.59
CA PRO A 113 -10.88 -0.48 5.24
C PRO A 113 -10.98 -0.54 6.75
N LEU A 114 -12.13 -0.91 7.31
CA LEU A 114 -12.29 -1.07 8.76
C LEU A 114 -11.43 -2.22 9.32
N ALA A 115 -11.36 -3.35 8.61
CA ALA A 115 -10.51 -4.47 9.00
C ALA A 115 -9.02 -4.08 8.95
N THR A 116 -8.59 -3.37 7.91
CA THR A 116 -7.23 -2.85 7.78
C THR A 116 -6.90 -1.90 8.91
N ALA A 117 -7.73 -0.88 9.18
CA ALA A 117 -7.49 0.11 10.23
C ALA A 117 -7.37 -0.52 11.62
N ARG A 118 -8.22 -1.51 11.92
CA ARG A 118 -8.13 -2.25 13.19
C ARG A 118 -6.82 -3.02 13.29
N TRP A 119 -6.47 -3.76 12.23
CA TRP A 119 -5.24 -4.53 12.23
C TRP A 119 -3.99 -3.64 12.31
N THR A 120 -3.94 -2.52 11.58
CA THR A 120 -2.76 -1.63 11.62
C THR A 120 -2.60 -0.96 12.98
N ALA A 121 -3.71 -0.57 13.63
CA ALA A 121 -3.68 -0.05 14.99
C ALA A 121 -3.22 -1.12 16.00
N ASP A 122 -3.79 -2.32 15.98
CA ASP A 122 -3.47 -3.41 16.90
C ASP A 122 -2.00 -3.87 16.74
N ASN A 123 -1.55 -3.98 15.49
CA ASN A 123 -0.17 -4.34 15.17
C ASN A 123 0.81 -3.30 15.70
N LEU A 124 0.56 -2.01 15.43
CA LEU A 124 1.41 -0.93 15.95
C LEU A 124 1.44 -0.91 17.47
N LEU A 125 0.28 -1.08 18.12
CA LEU A 125 0.21 -1.12 19.58
C LEU A 125 1.07 -2.26 20.14
N ASN A 126 0.94 -3.48 19.60
CA ASN A 126 1.74 -4.61 20.05
C ASN A 126 3.25 -4.35 19.89
N ARG A 127 3.66 -3.72 18.80
CA ARG A 127 5.07 -3.34 18.59
C ARG A 127 5.55 -2.34 19.62
N LEU A 128 4.76 -1.31 19.88
CA LEU A 128 5.09 -0.24 20.83
C LEU A 128 5.11 -0.71 22.29
N THR A 129 4.34 -1.73 22.66
CA THR A 129 4.22 -2.16 24.07
C THR A 129 4.98 -3.43 24.41
N THR A 130 5.34 -4.24 23.41
CA THR A 130 5.89 -5.58 23.63
C THR A 130 7.20 -5.79 22.88
N GLU A 131 7.30 -5.37 21.61
CA GLU A 131 8.47 -5.69 20.77
C GLU A 131 9.61 -4.65 20.88
N TRP A 132 9.28 -3.36 21.05
CA TRP A 132 10.25 -2.26 21.01
C TRP A 132 10.58 -1.62 22.35
N THR A 133 9.88 -2.03 23.40
CA THR A 133 10.12 -1.65 24.80
C THR A 133 10.89 -2.74 25.53
#